data_AF-A0A8J6QDH1-F1
#
_entry.id   AF-A0A8J6QDH1-F1
#
_cell.length_a   1.000
_cell.length_b   1.000
_cell.length_c   1.000
_cell.angle_alpha   90.00
_cell.angle_beta   90.00
_cell.angle_gamma   90.00
#
_symmetry.space_group_name_H-M   'P 1'
#
loop_
_entity.id
_entity.type
_entity.pdbx_description
1 polymer ?
#
loop_
_entity_poly.entity_id
_entity_poly.type
_entity_poly.pdbx_seq_one_letter_code
_entity_poly.pdbx_strand_id
1 'polypeptide(L)'
;MAYCRALVPFHGSRSPGELLRPLLEQLGLEVEQPDQRTLMAFERPCSGRRVNDYVRVWADWSDIASTGELWLETLSGECMARSSTRCASVLDRICTGLNR
;
A
#
# COMPACT_ATOMS: atom_id res chain seq x y z
N MET A 1 -3.58 12.44 -11.50
CA MET A 1 -3.16 11.90 -10.20
C MET A 1 -4.28 11.04 -9.67
N ALA A 2 -3.98 9.79 -9.38
CA ALA A 2 -4.89 8.81 -8.80
C ALA A 2 -4.49 8.59 -7.33
N TYR A 3 -5.48 8.65 -6.45
CA TYR A 3 -5.33 8.42 -5.02
C TYR A 3 -6.43 7.46 -4.57
N CYS A 4 -6.05 6.40 -3.88
CA CYS A 4 -6.95 5.34 -3.44
C CYS A 4 -6.66 5.06 -1.96
N ARG A 5 -7.71 4.93 -1.14
CA ARG A 5 -7.59 4.65 0.30
C ARG A 5 -8.48 3.49 0.72
N ALA A 6 -8.06 2.72 1.73
CA ALA A 6 -8.85 1.68 2.35
C ALA A 6 -8.59 1.61 3.86
N LEU A 7 -9.64 1.31 4.61
CA LEU A 7 -9.56 0.85 5.99
C LEU A 7 -9.71 -0.67 5.95
N VAL A 8 -8.71 -1.39 6.44
CA VAL A 8 -8.69 -2.85 6.43
C VAL A 8 -8.82 -3.35 7.86
N PRO A 9 -9.93 -4.03 8.21
CA PRO A 9 -10.05 -4.70 9.50
C PRO A 9 -8.89 -5.67 9.69
N PHE A 10 -8.24 -5.62 10.84
CA PHE A 10 -7.04 -6.41 11.08
C PHE A 10 -7.15 -7.14 12.42
N HIS A 11 -7.19 -8.47 12.35
CA HIS A 11 -7.39 -9.35 13.51
C HIS A 11 -6.26 -10.37 13.68
N GLY A 12 -5.08 -10.07 13.14
CA GLY A 12 -3.92 -10.96 13.16
C GLY A 12 -3.18 -10.97 14.49
N SER A 13 -2.58 -12.12 14.82
CA SER A 13 -1.63 -12.26 15.92
C SER A 13 -0.23 -11.73 15.58
N ARG A 14 0.04 -11.51 14.29
CA ARG A 14 1.27 -10.88 13.78
C ARG A 14 1.06 -9.39 13.58
N SER A 15 2.13 -8.61 13.70
CA SER A 15 2.05 -7.17 13.44
C SER A 15 1.73 -6.89 11.96
N PRO A 16 1.00 -5.80 11.63
CA PRO A 16 0.76 -5.42 10.24
C PRO A 16 2.05 -5.29 9.42
N GLY A 17 3.13 -4.76 10.01
CA GLY A 17 4.43 -4.64 9.34
C GLY A 17 5.03 -5.97 8.90
N GLU A 18 4.90 -7.03 9.70
CA GLU A 18 5.38 -8.38 9.37
C GLU A 18 4.61 -9.02 8.19
N LEU A 19 3.34 -8.65 8.01
CA LEU A 19 2.51 -9.14 6.90
C LEU A 19 2.66 -8.27 5.65
N LEU A 20 2.71 -6.95 5.82
CA LEU A 20 2.76 -5.99 4.74
C LEU A 20 4.09 -6.05 3.97
N ARG A 21 5.22 -6.13 4.68
CA ARG A 21 6.55 -6.12 4.04
C ARG A 21 6.68 -7.20 2.95
N PRO A 22 6.47 -8.50 3.22
CA PRO A 22 6.60 -9.53 2.20
C PRO A 22 5.56 -9.38 1.07
N LEU A 23 4.35 -8.92 1.38
CA LEU A 23 3.33 -8.65 0.35
C LEU A 23 3.77 -7.55 -0.62
N LEU A 24 4.31 -6.44 -0.10
CA LEU A 24 4.75 -5.29 -0.89
C LEU A 24 6.00 -5.63 -1.71
N GLU A 25 6.94 -6.39 -1.14
CA GLU A 25 8.12 -6.89 -1.85
C GLU A 25 7.73 -7.83 -3.01
N GLN A 26 6.72 -8.71 -2.82
CA GLN A 26 6.16 -9.54 -3.89
C GLN A 26 5.48 -8.73 -5.01
N LEU A 27 4.98 -7.54 -4.69
CA LEU A 27 4.45 -6.59 -5.67
C LEU A 27 5.56 -5.81 -6.41
N GLY A 28 6.83 -6.03 -6.04
CA GLY A 28 7.99 -5.34 -6.61
C GLY A 28 8.20 -3.94 -6.05
N LEU A 29 7.65 -3.64 -4.87
CA LEU A 29 7.80 -2.36 -4.20
C LEU A 29 9.01 -2.42 -3.24
N GLU A 30 9.78 -1.34 -3.21
CA GLU A 30 10.78 -1.13 -2.17
C GLU A 30 10.09 -0.64 -0.91
N VAL A 31 10.41 -1.24 0.23
CA VAL A 31 9.74 -0.99 1.50
C VAL A 31 10.65 -0.21 2.45
N GLU A 32 10.18 0.95 2.89
CA GLU A 32 10.77 1.74 3.96
C GLU A 32 9.85 1.72 5.18
N GLN A 33 10.42 1.47 6.36
CA GLN A 33 9.66 1.41 7.60
C GLN A 33 10.25 2.43 8.56
N PRO A 34 9.74 3.67 8.58
CA PRO A 34 10.33 4.75 9.37
C PRO A 34 10.14 4.54 10.88
N ASP A 35 9.10 3.81 11.28
CA ASP A 35 8.83 3.46 12.68
C ASP A 35 8.10 2.10 12.82
N GLN A 36 7.69 1.75 14.04
CA GLN A 36 7.04 0.45 14.34
C GLN A 36 5.56 0.39 13.95
N ARG A 37 4.96 1.50 13.53
CA ARG A 37 3.52 1.71 13.33
C ARG A 37 3.16 2.15 11.91
N THR A 38 4.14 2.57 11.12
CA THR A 38 3.94 3.04 9.76
C THR A 38 4.90 2.36 8.81
N LEU A 39 4.50 2.27 7.54
CA LEU A 39 5.31 1.71 6.47
C LEU A 39 5.02 2.45 5.17
N MET A 40 6.09 2.74 4.43
CA MET A 40 6.02 3.24 3.07
C MET A 40 6.50 2.17 2.10
N ALA A 41 5.92 2.14 0.90
CA ALA A 41 6.50 1.39 -0.18
C ALA A 41 6.36 2.12 -1.52
N PHE A 42 7.33 1.94 -2.41
CA PHE A 42 7.34 2.65 -3.68
C PHE A 42 7.92 1.81 -4.81
N GLU A 43 7.45 2.06 -6.03
CA GLU A 43 8.09 1.50 -7.21
C GLU A 43 9.44 2.19 -7.45
N ARG A 44 10.49 1.39 -7.62
CA ARG A 44 11.78 1.90 -8.09
C ARG A 44 11.63 2.40 -9.53
N PRO A 45 12.31 3.51 -9.90
CA PRO A 45 12.41 3.91 -11.28
C PRO A 45 12.99 2.79 -12.14
N CYS A 46 12.17 2.26 -13.05
CA CYS A 46 12.57 1.26 -14.03
C CYS A 46 12.42 1.82 -15.45
N SER A 47 13.15 1.25 -16.41
CA SER A 47 13.11 1.72 -17.79
C SER A 47 11.70 1.48 -18.39
N GLY A 48 10.99 2.57 -18.73
CA GLY A 48 9.77 2.49 -19.55
C GLY A 48 8.54 3.27 -19.09
N ARG A 49 8.52 3.86 -17.88
CA ARG A 49 7.39 4.67 -17.39
C ARG A 49 7.81 6.06 -16.93
N ARG A 50 6.86 7.02 -16.97
CA ARG A 50 7.08 8.34 -16.39
C ARG A 50 7.18 8.18 -14.88
N VAL A 51 8.15 8.86 -14.27
CA VAL A 51 8.41 8.79 -12.82
C VAL A 51 7.15 9.12 -12.00
N ASN A 52 6.33 10.03 -12.50
CA ASN A 52 5.08 10.40 -11.85
C ASN A 52 4.09 9.24 -11.79
N ASP A 53 4.09 8.31 -12.74
CA ASP A 53 3.14 7.19 -12.79
C ASP A 53 3.50 6.06 -11.82
N TYR A 54 4.63 6.15 -11.12
CA TYR A 54 5.00 5.17 -10.10
C TYR A 54 4.08 5.23 -8.89
N VAL A 55 3.69 4.05 -8.43
CA VAL A 55 2.87 3.88 -7.23
C VAL A 55 3.71 4.07 -5.99
N ARG A 56 3.16 4.86 -5.06
CA ARG A 56 3.58 4.96 -3.67
C ARG A 56 2.47 4.41 -2.79
N VAL A 57 2.85 3.73 -1.73
CA VAL A 57 1.96 3.13 -0.73
C VAL A 57 2.32 3.71 0.62
N TRP A 58 1.32 4.09 1.39
CA TRP A 58 1.45 4.44 2.80
C TRP A 58 0.54 3.53 3.61
N ALA A 59 1.07 2.98 4.69
CA ALA A 59 0.35 2.14 5.63
C ALA A 59 0.55 2.66 7.04
N ASP A 60 -0.55 2.79 7.79
CA ASP A 60 -0.55 3.30 9.16
C ASP A 60 -1.47 2.44 10.04
N TRP A 61 -0.89 1.89 11.11
CA TRP A 61 -1.59 1.13 12.14
C TRP A 61 -1.30 1.68 13.53
N SER A 62 -1.00 2.98 13.64
CA SER A 62 -0.76 3.64 14.92
C SER A 62 -1.95 3.59 15.87
N ASP A 63 -3.17 3.69 15.31
CA ASP A 63 -4.43 3.66 16.06
C ASP A 63 -5.14 2.31 16.04
N ILE A 64 -4.49 1.25 15.52
CA ILE A 64 -5.11 -0.08 15.33
C ILE A 64 -5.64 -0.70 16.63
N ALA A 65 -5.03 -0.38 17.78
CA ALA A 65 -5.50 -0.87 19.09
C ALA A 65 -6.86 -0.28 19.48
N SER A 66 -7.19 0.90 18.95
CA SER A 66 -8.44 1.61 19.22
C SER A 66 -9.50 1.34 18.15
N THR A 67 -9.10 1.28 16.88
CA THR A 67 -10.02 1.15 15.73
C THR A 67 -10.18 -0.29 15.25
N GLY A 68 -9.19 -1.15 15.48
CA GLY A 68 -9.11 -2.48 14.87
C GLY A 68 -8.81 -2.45 13.36
N GLU A 69 -8.43 -1.29 12.82
CA GLU A 69 -8.28 -1.07 11.39
C GLU A 69 -6.87 -0.59 11.03
N LEU A 70 -6.34 -1.13 9.94
CA LEU A 70 -5.15 -0.66 9.24
C LEU A 70 -5.56 0.35 8.17
N TRP A 71 -4.95 1.54 8.19
CA TRP A 71 -5.12 2.55 7.16
C TRP A 71 -4.13 2.30 6.01
N LEU A 72 -4.64 2.20 4.79
CA LEU A 72 -3.84 2.04 3.57
C LEU A 72 -4.15 3.14 2.56
N GLU A 73 -3.11 3.72 1.99
CA GLU A 73 -3.20 4.68 0.88
C GLU A 73 -2.28 4.28 -0.25
N THR A 74 -2.72 4.56 -1.47
CA THR A 74 -1.89 4.44 -2.67
C THR A 74 -2.01 5.72 -3.50
N LEU A 75 -0.89 6.16 -4.05
CA LEU A 75 -0.78 7.38 -4.84
C LEU A 75 0.00 7.11 -6.12
N SER A 76 -0.50 7.60 -7.24
CA SER A 76 0.25 7.65 -8.51
C SER A 76 -0.13 8.87 -9.33
N GLY A 77 0.74 9.26 -10.24
CA GLY A 77 0.54 10.37 -11.19
C GLY A 77 -0.45 10.05 -12.30
N GLU A 78 -0.90 8.79 -12.42
CA GLU A 78 -1.85 8.35 -13.44
C GLU A 78 -3.12 9.22 -13.47
N CYS A 79 -3.69 9.37 -14.66
CA CYS A 79 -4.98 10.06 -14.83
C CYS A 79 -6.13 9.10 -14.50
N MET A 80 -7.11 9.55 -13.69
CA MET A 80 -8.29 8.76 -13.31
C MET A 80 -9.26 8.47 -14.45
N ALA A 81 -9.01 8.97 -15.67
CA ALA A 81 -9.85 8.71 -16.84
C ALA A 81 -9.81 7.24 -17.33
N ARG A 82 -8.94 6.40 -16.75
CA ARG A 82 -8.88 4.95 -17.01
C ARG A 82 -9.68 4.21 -15.94
N SER A 83 -10.51 3.26 -16.36
CA SER A 83 -11.41 2.46 -15.51
C SER A 83 -10.71 1.59 -14.45
N SER A 84 -9.38 1.46 -14.51
CA SER A 84 -8.58 0.82 -13.46
C SER A 84 -7.19 1.46 -13.46
N THR A 85 -6.87 2.19 -12.39
CA THR A 85 -5.53 2.75 -12.18
C THR A 85 -4.66 1.70 -11.49
N ARG A 86 -3.35 1.78 -11.68
CA ARG A 86 -2.38 0.95 -10.97
C ARG A 86 -2.45 1.19 -9.46
N CYS A 87 -2.74 2.42 -9.04
CA CYS A 87 -3.14 2.79 -7.67
C CYS A 87 -4.20 1.84 -7.12
N ALA A 88 -5.36 1.76 -7.79
CA ALA A 88 -6.47 0.93 -7.35
C ALA A 88 -6.12 -0.56 -7.38
N SER A 89 -5.40 -1.01 -8.41
CA SER A 89 -4.97 -2.41 -8.53
C SER A 89 -3.98 -2.84 -7.44
N VAL A 90 -3.03 -1.97 -7.07
CA VAL A 90 -2.08 -2.25 -5.98
C VAL A 90 -2.82 -2.31 -4.64
N LEU A 91 -3.70 -1.34 -4.37
CA LEU A 91 -4.49 -1.31 -3.14
C LEU A 91 -5.35 -2.59 -3.00
N ASP A 92 -6.04 -2.99 -4.08
CA ASP A 92 -6.88 -4.20 -4.10
C ASP A 92 -6.07 -5.48 -3.82
N ARG A 93 -4.87 -5.59 -4.42
CA ARG A 93 -3.97 -6.74 -4.17
C ARG A 93 -3.47 -6.78 -2.73
N ILE A 94 -3.16 -5.63 -2.13
CA ILE A 94 -2.76 -5.57 -0.72
C ILE A 94 -3.92 -5.99 0.18
N CYS A 95 -5.12 -5.40 -0.02
CA CYS A 95 -6.31 -5.76 0.75
C CYS A 95 -6.65 -7.24 0.64
N THR A 96 -6.57 -7.81 -0.57
CA THR A 96 -6.80 -9.26 -0.78
C THR A 96 -5.72 -10.10 -0.11
N GLY A 97 -4.46 -9.66 -0.12
CA GLY A 97 -3.34 -10.36 0.52
C GLY A 97 -3.42 -10.38 2.04
N LEU A 98 -3.95 -9.31 2.65
CA LEU A 98 -4.12 -9.22 4.11
C LEU A 98 -5.31 -10.01 4.66
N ASN A 99 -6.33 -10.25 3.82
CA ASN A 99 -7.55 -10.99 4.20
C ASN A 99 -7.47 -12.51 3.93
N ARG A 100 -6.31 -13.01 3.47
CA ARG A 100 -6.05 -14.44 3.22
C ARG A 100 -5.32 -15.06 4.40
#